data_AF-A0A915CQH0-F1
#
_entry.id   AF-A0A915CQH0-F1
#
_cell.length_a   1.000
_cell.length_b   1.000
_cell.length_c   1.000
_cell.angle_alpha   90.00
_cell.angle_beta   90.00
_cell.angle_gamma   90.00
#
_symmetry.space_group_name_H-M   'P 1'
#
loop_
_entity.id
_entity.type
_entity.pdbx_description
1 polymer ?
#
loop_
_entity_poly.entity_id
_entity_poly.type
_entity_poly.pdbx_seq_one_letter_code
_entity_poly.pdbx_strand_id
1 'polypeptide(L)'
;MNSGNLEEGVFHMSNAVFACEHPAELIQIFQQTLPALQFEALAQALPEAKIRHTTALRCHQIADAAIEHAGSEGPSSQQAIIVDDDLE
;
A
#
# COMPACT_ATOMS: atom_id res chain seq x y z
N MET A 1 5.22 -6.81 24.08
CA MET A 1 4.62 -6.00 23.01
C MET A 1 4.22 -4.69 23.66
N ASN A 2 5.07 -3.70 23.47
CA ASN A 2 5.11 -2.45 24.22
C ASN A 2 4.39 -1.36 23.40
N SER A 3 3.48 -0.64 24.06
CA SER A 3 2.70 0.52 23.59
C SER A 3 1.47 0.13 22.73
N GLY A 4 0.26 -0.03 23.25
CA GLY A 4 -0.46 0.92 24.11
C GLY A 4 -1.52 1.72 23.34
N ASN A 5 -1.49 1.69 22.00
CA ASN A 5 -2.46 2.40 21.16
C ASN A 5 -3.34 1.41 20.37
N LEU A 6 -4.49 1.07 20.96
CA LEU A 6 -5.48 0.20 20.35
C LEU A 6 -5.91 0.71 18.97
N GLU A 7 -6.08 2.02 18.83
CA GLU A 7 -6.59 2.65 17.61
C GLU A 7 -5.61 2.49 16.44
N GLU A 8 -4.33 2.74 16.68
CA GLU A 8 -3.27 2.56 15.68
C GLU A 8 -3.10 1.07 15.31
N GLY A 9 -3.17 0.17 16.29
CA GLY A 9 -3.16 -1.27 16.05
C GLY A 9 -4.33 -1.72 15.16
N VAL A 10 -5.55 -1.32 15.50
CA VAL A 10 -6.77 -1.59 14.72
C VAL A 10 -6.65 -1.02 13.30
N PHE A 11 -6.10 0.17 13.14
CA PHE A 11 -5.85 0.77 11.83
C PHE A 11 -4.93 -0.09 10.96
N HIS A 12 -3.78 -0.52 11.49
CA HIS A 12 -2.84 -1.35 10.72
C HIS A 12 -3.37 -2.74 10.43
N MET A 13 -3.99 -3.38 11.43
CA MET A 13 -4.56 -4.73 11.27
C MET A 13 -5.69 -4.74 10.26
N SER A 14 -6.60 -3.74 10.29
CA SER A 14 -7.69 -3.65 9.31
C SER A 14 -7.18 -3.43 7.88
N ASN A 15 -6.12 -2.64 7.70
CA ASN A 15 -5.48 -2.48 6.39
C ASN A 15 -4.81 -3.79 5.92
N ALA A 16 -4.15 -4.52 6.82
CA ALA A 16 -3.50 -5.80 6.50
C ALA A 16 -4.51 -6.84 6.00
N VAL A 17 -5.72 -6.90 6.58
CA VAL A 17 -6.79 -7.80 6.12
C VAL A 17 -7.06 -7.62 4.62
N PHE A 18 -7.12 -6.39 4.11
CA PHE A 18 -7.40 -6.16 2.68
C PHE A 18 -6.18 -6.35 1.77
N ALA A 19 -4.98 -6.40 2.32
CA ALA A 19 -3.76 -6.70 1.56
C ALA A 19 -3.46 -8.21 1.48
N CYS A 20 -4.12 -9.04 2.30
CA CYS A 20 -3.87 -10.47 2.35
C CYS A 20 -4.61 -11.24 1.25
N GLU A 21 -3.98 -12.31 0.77
CA GLU A 21 -4.59 -13.26 -0.17
C GLU A 21 -5.73 -14.05 0.47
N HIS A 22 -5.66 -14.33 1.78
CA HIS A 22 -6.61 -15.17 2.52
C HIS A 22 -7.15 -14.41 3.76
N PRO A 23 -7.99 -13.37 3.56
CA PRO A 23 -8.43 -12.50 4.66
C PRO A 23 -9.27 -13.23 5.73
N ALA A 24 -10.03 -14.25 5.35
CA ALA A 24 -10.87 -15.00 6.27
C ALA A 24 -10.05 -15.74 7.34
N GLU A 25 -8.95 -16.37 6.93
CA GLU A 25 -8.03 -17.06 7.85
C GLU A 25 -7.35 -16.06 8.80
N LEU A 26 -6.89 -14.92 8.29
CA LEU A 26 -6.29 -13.88 9.12
C LEU A 26 -7.29 -13.31 10.15
N ILE A 27 -8.53 -13.06 9.75
CA ILE A 27 -9.58 -12.61 10.67
C ILE A 27 -9.82 -13.66 11.76
N GLN A 28 -9.84 -14.94 11.40
CA GLN A 28 -9.99 -16.03 12.36
C GLN A 28 -8.83 -16.05 13.36
N ILE A 29 -7.59 -15.87 12.89
CA ILE A 29 -6.41 -15.76 13.77
C ILE A 29 -6.55 -14.56 14.72
N PHE A 30 -6.98 -13.41 14.24
CA PHE A 30 -7.23 -12.24 15.10
C PHE A 30 -8.31 -12.51 16.14
N GLN A 31 -9.37 -13.24 15.80
CA GLN A 31 -10.40 -13.62 16.76
C GLN A 31 -9.87 -14.53 17.88
N GLN A 32 -8.90 -15.40 17.57
CA GLN A 32 -8.31 -16.31 18.56
C GLN A 32 -7.21 -15.65 19.41
N THR A 33 -6.56 -14.61 18.90
CA THR A 33 -5.39 -13.98 19.54
C THR A 33 -5.70 -12.67 20.25
N LEU A 34 -6.80 -11.99 19.88
CA LEU A 34 -7.22 -10.73 20.49
C LEU A 34 -8.33 -10.95 21.54
N PRO A 35 -8.30 -10.20 22.65
CA PRO A 35 -9.46 -10.04 23.52
C PRO A 35 -10.68 -9.52 22.76
N ALA A 36 -11.88 -9.96 23.18
CA ALA A 36 -13.14 -9.69 22.48
C ALA A 36 -13.36 -8.20 22.16
N LEU A 37 -13.10 -7.30 23.11
CA LEU A 37 -13.24 -5.85 22.93
C LEU A 37 -12.34 -5.30 21.82
N GLN A 38 -11.15 -5.86 21.65
CA GLN A 38 -10.15 -5.40 20.68
C GLN A 38 -10.47 -5.96 19.29
N PHE A 39 -10.95 -7.20 19.23
CA PHE A 39 -11.46 -7.78 17.99
C PHE A 39 -12.72 -7.07 17.48
N GLU A 40 -13.62 -6.65 18.39
CA GLU A 40 -14.81 -5.88 18.01
C GLU A 40 -14.44 -4.51 17.42
N ALA A 41 -13.49 -3.80 18.03
CA ALA A 41 -12.95 -2.57 17.47
C ALA A 41 -12.33 -2.79 16.08
N LEU A 42 -11.60 -3.89 15.89
CA LEU A 42 -11.08 -4.27 14.58
C LEU A 42 -12.21 -4.52 13.57
N ALA A 43 -13.23 -5.29 13.94
CA ALA A 43 -14.37 -5.60 13.08
C ALA A 43 -15.13 -4.34 12.65
N GLN A 44 -15.29 -3.37 13.55
CA GLN A 44 -15.90 -2.07 13.25
C GLN A 44 -15.06 -1.21 12.29
N ALA A 45 -13.73 -1.38 12.26
CA ALA A 45 -12.84 -0.64 11.36
C ALA A 45 -12.75 -1.23 9.94
N LEU A 46 -13.15 -2.49 9.73
CA LEU A 46 -13.05 -3.17 8.43
C LEU A 46 -13.81 -2.47 7.29
N PRO A 47 -15.05 -1.96 7.47
CA PRO A 47 -15.78 -1.28 6.40
C PRO A 47 -15.04 -0.03 5.90
N GLU A 48 -14.47 0.76 6.82
CA GLU A 48 -13.71 1.96 6.47
C GLU A 48 -12.38 1.59 5.78
N ALA A 49 -11.67 0.59 6.30
CA ALA A 49 -10.46 0.07 5.70
C ALA A 49 -10.68 -0.43 4.26
N LYS A 50 -11.84 -1.05 3.98
CA LYS A 50 -12.22 -1.45 2.62
C LYS A 50 -12.30 -0.27 1.66
N ILE A 51 -12.91 0.83 2.11
CA ILE A 51 -13.05 2.06 1.31
C ILE A 51 -11.66 2.65 1.05
N ARG A 52 -10.81 2.74 2.08
CA ARG A 52 -9.43 3.23 1.94
C ARG A 52 -8.63 2.38 0.96
N HIS A 53 -8.68 1.05 1.09
CA HIS A 53 -7.98 0.13 0.21
C HIS A 53 -8.44 0.26 -1.25
N THR A 54 -9.76 0.29 -1.49
CA THR A 54 -10.32 0.44 -2.84
C THR A 54 -9.96 1.80 -3.46
N THR A 55 -10.01 2.87 -2.66
CA THR A 55 -9.64 4.23 -3.11
C THR A 55 -8.17 4.31 -3.46
N ALA A 56 -7.29 3.74 -2.62
CA ALA A 56 -5.85 3.70 -2.87
C ALA A 56 -5.51 2.94 -4.15
N LEU A 57 -6.13 1.78 -4.38
CA LEU A 57 -5.96 1.02 -5.63
C LEU A 57 -6.39 1.83 -6.85
N ARG A 58 -7.51 2.55 -6.76
CA ARG A 58 -8.00 3.39 -7.85
C ARG A 58 -7.07 4.57 -8.14
N CYS A 59 -6.56 5.22 -7.11
CA CYS A 59 -5.61 6.33 -7.27
C CYS A 59 -4.30 5.86 -7.88
N HIS A 60 -3.82 4.67 -7.53
CA HIS A 60 -2.61 4.09 -8.12
C HIS A 60 -2.80 3.86 -9.63
N GLN A 61 -3.93 3.29 -10.05
CA GLN A 61 -4.25 3.07 -11.48
C GLN A 61 -4.29 4.36 -12.30
N ILE A 62 -4.82 5.45 -11.73
CA ILE A 62 -4.87 6.75 -12.42
C ILE A 62 -3.46 7.35 -12.56
N ALA A 63 -2.60 7.17 -11.55
CA ALA A 63 -1.23 7.65 -11.60
C ALA A 63 -0.40 6.92 -12.68
N ASP A 64 -0.57 5.60 -12.82
CA ASP A 64 0.10 4.84 -13.89
C ASP A 64 -0.40 5.24 -15.29
N ALA A 65 -1.71 5.43 -15.47
CA ALA A 65 -2.28 5.85 -16.76
C ALA A 65 -1.85 7.26 -17.19
N ALA A 66 -1.49 8.14 -16.24
CA ALA A 66 -0.98 9.48 -16.55
C ALA A 66 0.47 9.50 -17.05
N ILE A 67 1.22 8.40 -16.86
CA ILE A 67 2.63 8.30 -17.28
C ILE A 67 2.76 7.88 -18.76
N GLU A 68 1.74 7.26 -19.36
CA GLU A 68 1.79 6.81 -20.76
C GLU A 68 1.53 7.90 -21.82
N HIS A 69 1.28 9.15 -21.42
CA HIS A 69 1.06 10.29 -22.33
C HIS A 69 2.10 11.42 -22.22
N ALA A 70 3.28 11.16 -21.64
CA ALA A 70 4.41 12.09 -21.62
C ALA A 70 5.59 11.60 -22.48
N GLY A 71 5.29 11.02 -23.65
CA GLY A 71 6.26 10.49 -24.61
C GLY A 71 6.06 11.04 -26.03
N SER A 72 6.07 12.37 -26.22
CA SER A 72 6.38 12.96 -27.53
C SER A 72 6.86 14.41 -27.38
N GLU A 73 8.04 14.67 -27.95
CA GLU A 73 8.69 15.96 -28.19
C GLU A 73 9.49 16.59 -27.03
N GLY A 74 10.82 16.41 -27.07
CA GLY A 74 11.79 17.05 -26.18
C GLY A 74 12.27 18.43 -26.67
N PRO A 75 13.39 18.93 -26.11
CA PRO A 75 14.35 19.66 -26.93
C PRO A 75 15.76 19.09 -26.78
N SER A 76 16.42 18.96 -27.93
CA SER A 76 17.86 18.73 -28.08
C SER A 76 18.67 19.86 -27.43
N SER A 77 19.78 19.48 -26.77
CA SER A 77 20.93 20.25 -26.24
C SER A 77 21.18 19.81 -24.78
N GLN A 78 22.27 19.17 -24.36
CA GLN A 78 23.66 19.25 -24.80
C GLN A 78 24.39 17.93 -24.46
N GLN A 79 25.40 17.63 -25.28
CA GLN A 79 26.35 16.53 -25.16
C GLN A 79 27.08 16.51 -23.81
N ALA A 80 27.27 15.31 -23.25
CA ALA A 80 28.53 14.85 -22.66
C ALA A 80 28.46 13.34 -22.41
N ILE A 81 28.51 12.56 -23.49
CA ILE A 81 29.00 11.18 -23.39
C ILE A 81 30.51 11.27 -23.25
N ILE A 82 30.99 11.16 -22.01
CA ILE A 82 32.39 10.82 -21.76
C ILE A 82 32.60 9.37 -22.22
N VAL A 83 33.19 9.22 -23.40
CA VAL A 83 33.78 7.99 -23.88
C VAL A 83 35.28 8.05 -23.59
N ASP A 84 35.66 7.62 -22.39
CA ASP A 84 37.00 7.11 -22.07
C ASP A 84 36.81 5.58 -22.01
N ASP A 85 37.62 4.69 -22.56
CA ASP A 85 38.87 4.72 -23.31
C ASP A 85 39.05 3.23 -23.68
N ASP A 86 39.03 2.89 -24.97
CA ASP A 86 39.46 1.57 -25.45
C ASP A 86 40.86 1.78 -26.04
N LEU A 87 41.89 1.36 -25.29
CA LEU A 87 43.26 1.30 -25.76
C LEU A 87 43.82 -0.11 -25.52
N GLU A 88 44.25 -0.70 -26.64
CA GLU A 88 44.99 -1.96 -26.81
C GLU A 88 46.15 -2.17 -25.81
#